data_AF-A0A251XWT5-F1
#
_entry.id   AF-A0A251XWT5-F1
#
_cell.length_a   1.000
_cell.length_b   1.000
_cell.length_c   1.000
_cell.angle_alpha   90.00
_cell.angle_beta   90.00
_cell.angle_gamma   90.00
#
_symmetry.space_group_name_H-M   'P 1'
#
loop_
_entity.id
_entity.type
_entity.pdbx_description
1 polymer ?
#
loop_
_entity_poly.entity_id
_entity_poly.type
_entity_poly.pdbx_seq_one_letter_code
_entity_poly.pdbx_strand_id
1 'polypeptide(L)'
;MKPQRVVHRDAKTYLAILLDDNNRKPIARLHFNGKKQKYLGLFDAHKVETRHPLGSLDEIYAHADAIREAIRVHAGEAIGA
;
A
#
# COMPACT_ATOMS: atom_id res chain seq x y z
N MET A 1 -12.25 -3.44 -9.64
CA MET A 1 -11.44 -4.47 -8.95
C MET A 1 -12.26 -5.21 -7.90
N LYS A 2 -12.08 -6.53 -7.77
CA LYS A 2 -12.75 -7.35 -6.74
C LYS A 2 -11.96 -7.29 -5.42
N PRO A 3 -12.57 -6.96 -4.26
CA PRO A 3 -11.85 -6.82 -2.99
C PRO A 3 -11.06 -8.06 -2.54
N GLN A 4 -11.50 -9.26 -2.93
CA GLN A 4 -10.87 -10.55 -2.57
C GLN A 4 -9.44 -10.70 -3.11
N ARG A 5 -9.04 -9.89 -4.09
CA ARG A 5 -7.67 -9.88 -4.62
C ARG A 5 -6.71 -9.12 -3.72
N VAL A 6 -7.20 -8.30 -2.80
CA VAL A 6 -6.38 -7.56 -1.83
C VAL A 6 -6.19 -8.42 -0.60
N VAL A 7 -4.95 -8.79 -0.33
CA VAL A 7 -4.58 -9.69 0.77
C VAL A 7 -3.60 -8.98 1.68
N HIS A 8 -3.67 -9.28 2.98
CA HIS A 8 -2.70 -8.79 3.95
C HIS A 8 -1.76 -9.92 4.39
N ARG A 9 -0.49 -9.59 4.61
CA ARG A 9 0.48 -10.50 5.24
C ARG A 9 1.22 -9.76 6.34
N ASP A 10 1.26 -10.37 7.52
CA ASP A 10 1.99 -9.80 8.63
C ASP A 10 3.50 -9.97 8.42
N ALA A 11 4.26 -8.94 8.76
CA ALA A 11 5.71 -8.96 8.79
C ALA A 11 6.20 -8.35 10.10
N LYS A 12 7.44 -8.67 10.47
CA LYS A 12 8.03 -8.26 11.76
C LYS A 12 7.88 -6.76 12.07
N THR A 13 7.94 -5.90 11.06
CA THR A 13 7.94 -4.44 11.24
C THR A 13 6.74 -3.72 10.61
N TYR A 14 5.90 -4.41 9.84
CA TYR A 14 4.76 -3.82 9.14
C TYR A 14 3.74 -4.88 8.72
N LEU A 15 2.51 -4.45 8.45
CA LEU A 15 1.51 -5.26 7.75
C LEU A 15 1.58 -4.97 6.25
N ALA A 16 1.90 -5.97 5.43
CA ALA A 16 1.94 -5.84 3.98
C ALA A 16 0.53 -5.94 3.40
N ILE A 17 0.15 -5.02 2.51
CA ILE A 17 -1.06 -5.11 1.69
C ILE A 17 -0.61 -5.44 0.27
N LEU A 18 -1.06 -6.57 -0.25
CA LEU A 18 -0.60 -7.18 -1.50
C LEU A 18 -1.77 -7.40 -2.45
N LEU A 19 -1.50 -7.29 -3.75
CA LEU A 19 -2.43 -7.76 -4.77
C LEU A 19 -2.14 -9.23 -5.13
N ASP A 20 -3.18 -10.03 -5.23
CA ASP A 20 -3.13 -11.45 -5.60
C ASP A 20 -2.20 -12.30 -4.71
N ASP A 21 -2.07 -11.94 -3.44
CA ASP A 21 -1.19 -12.61 -2.48
C ASP A 21 0.29 -12.73 -2.96
N ASN A 22 0.74 -11.75 -3.74
CA ASN A 22 2.03 -11.77 -4.41
C ASN A 22 2.96 -10.67 -3.89
N ASN A 23 4.11 -11.06 -3.31
CA ASN A 23 5.11 -10.12 -2.78
C ASN A 23 5.73 -9.20 -3.86
N ARG A 24 5.59 -9.52 -5.15
CA ARG A 24 6.03 -8.67 -6.28
C ARG A 24 4.99 -7.63 -6.69
N LYS A 25 3.81 -7.64 -6.06
CA LYS A 25 2.70 -6.72 -6.28
C LYS A 25 2.28 -6.01 -4.97
N PRO A 26 3.19 -5.28 -4.30
CA PRO A 26 2.84 -4.56 -3.08
C PRO A 26 1.93 -3.37 -3.37
N ILE A 27 0.83 -3.25 -2.63
CA ILE A 27 -0.08 -2.09 -2.71
C ILE A 27 0.36 -1.03 -1.70
N ALA A 28 0.58 -1.44 -0.45
CA ALA A 28 1.00 -0.57 0.64
C ALA A 28 1.64 -1.38 1.77
N ARG A 29 2.31 -0.69 2.70
CA ARG A 29 2.76 -1.24 3.99
C ARG A 29 2.23 -0.39 5.13
N LEU A 30 1.64 -1.03 6.13
CA LEU A 30 1.13 -0.34 7.31
C LEU A 30 2.13 -0.51 8.45
N HIS A 31 2.92 0.54 8.73
CA HIS A 31 3.92 0.55 9.80
C HIS A 31 3.27 1.06 11.08
N PHE A 32 2.38 0.25 11.67
CA PHE A 32 1.57 0.66 12.82
C PHE A 32 2.12 0.19 14.17
N ASN A 33 3.25 -0.53 14.14
CA ASN A 33 3.89 -1.07 15.34
C ASN A 33 4.57 0.02 16.19
N GLY A 34 4.72 1.24 15.66
CA GLY A 34 5.28 2.38 16.38
C GLY A 34 4.32 2.95 17.43
N LYS A 35 4.76 3.05 18.69
CA LYS A 35 3.95 3.61 19.78
C LYS A 35 3.64 5.10 19.62
N LYS A 36 4.54 5.86 18.98
CA LYS A 36 4.46 7.33 18.85
C LYS A 36 3.96 7.79 17.49
N GLN A 37 4.25 7.04 16.43
CA GLN A 37 4.00 7.44 15.06
C GLN A 37 3.66 6.22 14.22
N LYS A 38 2.57 6.32 13.47
CA LYS A 38 2.19 5.35 12.44
C LYS A 38 2.64 5.87 11.08
N TYR A 39 2.95 4.97 10.16
CA TYR A 39 3.26 5.35 8.78
C TYR A 39 2.50 4.50 7.77
N LEU A 40 2.13 5.14 6.66
CA LEU A 40 1.73 4.47 5.43
C LEU A 40 2.94 4.40 4.49
N GLY A 41 3.37 3.19 4.16
CA GLY A 41 4.40 2.92 3.16
C GLY A 41 3.76 2.78 1.78
N LEU A 42 4.18 3.61 0.83
CA LEU A 42 3.77 3.56 -0.59
C LEU A 42 5.01 3.38 -1.47
N PHE A 43 4.81 2.92 -2.70
CA PHE A 43 5.89 2.60 -3.63
C PHE A 43 5.84 3.51 -4.85
N ASP A 44 7.02 3.94 -5.30
CA ASP A 44 7.15 4.63 -6.58
C ASP A 44 7.28 3.66 -7.76
N ALA A 45 7.46 4.19 -8.97
CA ALA A 45 7.65 3.42 -10.20
C ALA A 45 8.90 2.51 -10.16
N HIS A 46 9.90 2.84 -9.35
CA HIS A 46 11.12 2.07 -9.14
C HIS A 46 10.99 1.07 -7.99
N LYS A 47 9.79 0.91 -7.42
CA LYS A 47 9.48 0.05 -6.26
C LYS A 47 10.24 0.46 -5.00
N VAL A 48 10.63 1.73 -4.89
CA VAL A 48 11.22 2.30 -3.69
C VAL A 48 10.09 2.72 -2.75
N GLU A 49 10.20 2.32 -1.48
CA GLU A 49 9.19 2.64 -0.46
C GLU A 49 9.42 4.03 0.11
N THR A 50 8.37 4.84 0.16
CA THR A 50 8.29 6.10 0.91
C THR A 50 7.31 5.94 2.08
N ARG A 51 7.72 6.38 3.29
CA ARG A 51 6.89 6.32 4.50
C ARG A 51 6.27 7.68 4.77
N HIS A 52 4.95 7.74 4.65
CA HIS A 52 4.15 8.91 4.98
C HIS A 52 3.73 8.84 6.45
N PRO A 53 4.13 9.81 7.30
CA PRO A 53 3.66 9.86 8.68
C PRO A 53 2.15 10.10 8.71
N LEU A 54 1.45 9.39 9.60
CA LEU A 54 0.01 9.54 9.82
C LEU A 54 -0.25 10.08 11.23
N GLY A 55 -0.90 11.23 11.34
CA GLY A 55 -1.42 11.75 12.61
C GLY A 55 -2.63 10.95 13.11
N SER A 56 -3.48 10.51 12.18
CA SER A 56 -4.63 9.63 12.42
C SER A 56 -4.81 8.62 11.28
N LEU A 57 -5.67 7.62 11.46
CA LEU A 57 -5.86 6.57 10.43
C LEU A 57 -6.66 7.07 9.21
N ASP A 58 -7.50 8.08 9.38
CA ASP A 58 -8.27 8.67 8.28
C ASP A 58 -7.38 9.42 7.26
N GLU A 59 -6.20 9.88 7.66
CA GLU A 59 -5.21 10.47 6.73
C GLU A 59 -4.82 9.51 5.59
N ILE A 60 -5.04 8.20 5.73
CA ILE A 60 -4.86 7.22 4.65
C ILE A 60 -5.72 7.58 3.43
N TYR A 61 -6.89 8.20 3.63
CA TYR A 61 -7.77 8.63 2.53
C TYR A 61 -7.12 9.70 1.65
N ALA A 62 -6.21 10.52 2.18
CA ALA A 62 -5.44 11.49 1.39
C ALA A 62 -4.49 10.81 0.39
N HIS A 63 -4.18 9.52 0.61
CA HIS A 63 -3.33 8.70 -0.25
C HIS A 63 -4.09 7.70 -1.12
N ALA A 64 -5.42 7.79 -1.17
CA ALA A 64 -6.28 6.82 -1.84
C ALA A 64 -5.93 6.65 -3.33
N ASP A 65 -5.55 7.72 -4.02
CA ASP A 65 -5.22 7.66 -5.45
C ASP A 65 -3.91 6.92 -5.70
N ALA A 66 -2.88 7.14 -4.87
CA ALA A 66 -1.63 6.39 -4.96
C ALA A 66 -1.84 4.89 -4.67
N ILE A 67 -2.70 4.56 -3.70
CA ILE A 67 -3.07 3.16 -3.39
C ILE A 67 -3.79 2.52 -4.58
N ARG A 68 -4.76 3.23 -5.18
CA ARG A 68 -5.49 2.74 -6.37
C ARG A 68 -4.56 2.58 -7.57
N GLU A 69 -3.60 3.48 -7.73
CA GLU A 69 -2.64 3.42 -8.82
C GLU A 69 -1.71 2.21 -8.70
N ALA A 70 -1.21 1.91 -7.50
CA ALA A 70 -0.43 0.69 -7.25
C ALA A 70 -1.20 -0.57 -7.68
N ILE A 71 -2.52 -0.60 -7.45
CA ILE A 71 -3.38 -1.71 -7.88
C ILE A 71 -3.45 -1.78 -9.41
N ARG A 72 -3.69 -0.67 -10.11
CA ARG A 72 -3.78 -0.63 -11.59
C ARG A 72 -2.49 -1.12 -12.24
N VAL A 73 -1.35 -0.58 -11.79
CA VAL A 73 -0.01 -0.98 -12.25
C VAL A 73 0.21 -2.49 -12.11
N HIS A 74 -0.18 -3.06 -10.98
CA HIS A 74 0.01 -4.51 -10.71
C HIS A 74 -1.06 -5.42 -11.34
N ALA A 75 -2.20 -4.86 -11.73
CA ALA A 75 -3.24 -5.56 -12.46
C ALA A 75 -2.93 -5.69 -13.95
N GLY A 76 -1.98 -4.91 -14.47
CA GLY A 76 -1.77 -4.76 -15.90
C GLY A 76 -2.90 -3.99 -16.58
N GLU A 77 -3.67 -3.21 -15.80
CA GLU A 77 -4.64 -2.28 -16.36
C GLU A 77 -3.83 -1.10 -16.91
N ALA A 78 -3.91 -0.89 -18.24
CA ALA A 78 -3.28 0.28 -18.86
C ALA A 78 -3.82 1.54 -18.17
N ILE A 79 -2.90 2.45 -17.81
CA ILE A 79 -3.26 3.77 -17.33
C ILE A 79 -3.99 4.44 -18.50
N GLY A 80 -5.30 4.64 -18.34
CA GLY A 80 -6.14 5.20 -19.39
C GLY A 80 -5.88 6.70 -19.56
N ALA A 81 -5.49 7.05 -20.80
CA ALA A 81 -5.34 8.37 -21.43
C ALA A 81 -4.08 9.18 -21.06
#